data_AF-A0A7C4RX28-F1
#
_entry.id   AF-A0A7C4RX28-F1
#
_cell.length_a   1.000
_cell.length_b   1.000
_cell.length_c   1.000
_cell.angle_alpha   90.00
_cell.angle_beta   90.00
_cell.angle_gamma   90.00
#
_symmetry.space_group_name_H-M   'P 1'
#
loop_
_entity.id
_entity.type
_entity.pdbx_description
1 polymer ?
#
loop_
_entity_poly.entity_id
_entity_poly.type
_entity_poly.pdbx_seq_one_letter_code
_entity_poly.pdbx_strand_id
1 'polypeptide(L)'
;MLRWWWEDMNEKKTLKGKEEILKILPHRDPILLVDEVIEQGEDYIIAKKNVSEDEPVFKGHFPGYPIYPGVYIIEGLAQTAGVLLLENVERNSIPIFIGIDEARFKKEVRPNCELIYEVRVLDKKGPIV
;
A
#
# COMPACT_ATOMS: atom_id res chain seq x y z
N MET A 1 -0.93 -0.77 26.90
CA MET A 1 -1.64 -1.91 26.28
C MET A 1 -2.21 -1.38 24.98
N LEU A 2 -1.49 -1.54 23.86
CA LEU A 2 -1.94 -1.06 22.55
C LEU A 2 -3.02 -2.03 22.06
N ARG A 3 -4.28 -1.69 22.33
CA ARG A 3 -5.41 -2.30 21.66
C ARG A 3 -5.50 -1.59 20.31
N TRP A 4 -5.22 -2.31 19.25
CA TRP A 4 -5.24 -1.74 17.92
C TRP A 4 -6.68 -1.62 17.47
N TRP A 5 -7.10 -0.41 17.11
CA TRP A 5 -8.50 -0.05 16.84
C TRP A 5 -9.12 -0.80 15.64
N TRP A 6 -8.35 -1.63 14.94
CA TRP A 6 -8.82 -2.48 13.86
C TRP A 6 -9.23 -3.90 14.31
N GLU A 7 -8.91 -4.34 15.52
CA GLU A 7 -9.30 -5.67 16.02
C GLU A 7 -10.83 -5.81 16.21
N ASP A 8 -11.55 -4.69 16.28
CA ASP A 8 -13.01 -4.63 16.40
C ASP A 8 -13.74 -4.51 15.02
N MET A 9 -13.03 -4.70 13.90
CA MET A 9 -13.50 -4.47 12.52
C MET A 9 -14.15 -5.71 11.86
N ASN A 10 -15.21 -6.27 12.45
CA ASN A 10 -15.82 -7.50 11.92
C ASN A 10 -16.69 -7.35 10.66
N GLU A 11 -16.87 -6.15 10.10
CA GLU A 11 -17.65 -5.94 8.85
C GLU A 11 -17.14 -4.74 8.02
N LYS A 12 -15.84 -4.66 7.73
CA LYS A 12 -15.37 -3.59 6.85
C LYS A 12 -15.81 -3.82 5.41
N LYS A 13 -16.76 -3.01 4.96
CA LYS A 13 -17.15 -2.87 3.55
C LYS A 13 -15.96 -2.30 2.78
N THR A 14 -15.47 -3.04 1.79
CA THR A 14 -14.45 -2.56 0.84
C THR A 14 -14.90 -1.20 0.27
N LEU A 15 -14.06 -0.18 0.43
CA LEU A 15 -14.35 1.17 -0.07
C LEU A 15 -13.96 1.32 -1.54
N LYS A 16 -12.81 0.74 -1.93
CA LYS A 16 -12.30 0.76 -3.30
C LYS A 16 -11.63 -0.57 -3.60
N GLY A 17 -11.96 -1.18 -4.73
CA GLY A 17 -11.26 -2.36 -5.25
C GLY A 17 -10.14 -1.97 -6.22
N LYS A 18 -9.49 -2.99 -6.79
CA LYS A 18 -8.37 -2.82 -7.73
C LYS A 18 -8.74 -1.94 -8.93
N GLU A 19 -9.97 -2.06 -9.45
CA GLU A 19 -10.43 -1.27 -10.60
C GLU A 19 -10.54 0.23 -10.31
N GLU A 20 -11.01 0.61 -9.12
CA GLU A 20 -11.03 2.01 -8.68
C GLU A 20 -9.61 2.53 -8.43
N ILE A 21 -8.75 1.72 -7.81
CA ILE A 21 -7.35 2.09 -7.56
C ILE A 21 -6.62 2.34 -8.88
N LEU A 22 -6.84 1.52 -9.91
CA LEU A 22 -6.24 1.68 -11.25
C LEU A 22 -6.63 2.99 -11.97
N LYS A 23 -7.76 3.60 -11.58
CA LYS A 23 -8.21 4.90 -12.10
C LYS A 23 -7.53 6.08 -11.40
N ILE A 24 -7.00 5.86 -10.20
CA ILE A 24 -6.32 6.88 -9.38
C ILE A 24 -4.81 6.80 -9.58
N LEU A 25 -4.25 5.59 -9.46
CA LEU A 25 -2.82 5.37 -9.56
C LEU A 25 -2.38 5.10 -11.01
N PRO A 26 -1.22 5.63 -11.43
CA PRO A 26 -0.63 5.30 -12.73
C PRO A 26 0.04 3.91 -12.75
N HIS A 27 0.32 3.31 -11.58
CA HIS A 27 0.98 2.01 -11.43
C HIS A 27 0.18 0.87 -12.09
N ARG A 28 0.89 -0.10 -12.68
CA ARG A 28 0.32 -1.29 -13.31
C ARG A 28 1.10 -2.52 -12.88
N ASP A 29 0.52 -3.69 -13.10
CA ASP A 29 1.19 -4.97 -12.85
C ASP A 29 2.52 -5.02 -13.64
N PRO A 30 3.61 -5.53 -13.03
CA PRO A 30 3.68 -6.21 -11.73
C PRO A 30 4.02 -5.30 -10.53
N ILE A 31 3.95 -3.97 -10.67
CA ILE A 31 4.34 -3.00 -9.62
C ILE A 31 3.12 -2.22 -9.09
N LEU A 32 1.90 -2.74 -9.27
CA LEU A 32 0.74 -2.27 -8.52
C LEU A 32 0.63 -3.12 -7.25
N LEU A 33 0.95 -2.52 -6.11
CA LEU A 33 1.17 -3.23 -4.84
C LEU A 33 0.10 -2.92 -3.79
N VAL A 34 -1.09 -2.46 -4.22
CA VAL A 34 -2.27 -2.22 -3.38
C VAL A 34 -3.49 -2.85 -4.07
N ASP A 35 -4.17 -3.76 -3.38
CA ASP A 35 -5.30 -4.50 -3.97
C ASP A 35 -6.64 -3.83 -3.64
N GLU A 36 -6.81 -3.38 -2.40
CA GLU A 36 -8.08 -2.86 -1.90
C GLU A 36 -7.87 -1.77 -0.84
N VAL A 37 -8.75 -0.76 -0.82
CA VAL A 37 -8.88 0.19 0.28
C VAL A 37 -9.98 -0.28 1.23
N ILE A 38 -9.58 -0.43 2.49
CA ILE A 38 -10.39 -0.96 3.58
C ILE A 38 -11.07 0.18 4.34
N GLU A 39 -10.36 1.29 4.57
CA GLU A 39 -10.85 2.48 5.28
C GLU A 39 -10.15 3.72 4.74
N GLN A 40 -10.84 4.87 4.73
CA GLN A 40 -10.25 6.14 4.32
C GLN A 40 -10.95 7.29 5.04
N GLY A 41 -10.16 8.18 5.64
CA GLY A 41 -10.60 9.46 6.17
C GLY A 41 -9.97 10.63 5.40
N GLU A 42 -9.98 11.81 6.01
CA GLU A 42 -9.41 13.02 5.40
C GLU A 42 -7.87 12.98 5.34
N ASP A 43 -7.23 12.49 6.40
CA ASP A 43 -5.78 12.49 6.60
C ASP A 43 -5.18 11.09 6.79
N TYR A 44 -5.99 10.03 6.64
CA TYR A 44 -5.53 8.65 6.79
C TYR A 44 -6.18 7.72 5.78
N ILE A 45 -5.51 6.60 5.51
CA ILE A 45 -6.00 5.53 4.65
C ILE A 45 -5.46 4.18 5.16
N ILE A 46 -6.32 3.16 5.12
CA ILE A 46 -5.97 1.78 5.41
C ILE A 46 -6.28 0.96 4.17
N ALA A 47 -5.26 0.29 3.65
CA ALA A 47 -5.36 -0.55 2.47
C ALA A 47 -4.73 -1.93 2.73
N LYS A 48 -4.98 -2.88 1.83
CA LYS A 48 -4.33 -4.19 1.90
C LYS A 48 -3.70 -4.62 0.59
N LYS A 49 -2.72 -5.52 0.74
CA LYS A 49 -2.09 -6.30 -0.33
C LYS A 49 -2.08 -7.77 0.07
N ASN A 50 -2.69 -8.60 -0.76
CA ASN A 50 -2.59 -10.05 -0.67
C ASN A 50 -1.33 -10.47 -1.41
N VAL A 51 -0.32 -10.95 -0.69
CA VAL A 51 0.94 -11.40 -1.29
C VAL A 51 0.73 -12.79 -1.88
N SER A 52 0.63 -12.89 -3.20
CA SER A 52 0.39 -14.17 -3.88
C SER A 52 1.69 -14.93 -4.14
N GLU A 53 1.66 -16.26 -4.01
CA GLU A 53 2.81 -17.11 -4.36
C GLU A 53 3.24 -17.01 -5.82
N ASP A 54 2.32 -16.64 -6.71
CA ASP A 54 2.58 -16.52 -8.15
C ASP A 54 3.26 -15.19 -8.55
N GLU A 55 3.52 -14.29 -7.59
CA GLU A 55 4.10 -13.00 -7.92
C GLU A 55 5.52 -13.14 -8.52
N PRO A 56 5.82 -12.43 -9.65
CA PRO A 56 7.09 -12.58 -10.35
C PRO A 56 8.33 -12.35 -9.49
N VAL A 57 8.21 -11.53 -8.43
CA VAL A 57 9.29 -11.20 -7.50
C VAL A 57 9.86 -12.43 -6.80
N PHE A 58 9.03 -13.43 -6.52
CA PHE A 58 9.45 -14.65 -5.82
C PHE A 58 10.33 -15.57 -6.67
N LYS A 59 10.34 -15.40 -8.00
CA LYS A 59 11.29 -16.11 -8.88
C LYS A 59 12.74 -15.75 -8.57
N GLY A 60 12.97 -14.53 -8.07
CA GLY A 60 14.31 -14.00 -7.77
C GLY A 60 14.59 -13.78 -6.30
N HIS A 61 13.57 -13.74 -5.42
CA HIS A 61 13.73 -13.32 -4.03
C HIS A 61 13.07 -14.29 -3.04
N PHE A 62 13.63 -15.45 -2.74
CA PHE A 62 14.80 -16.09 -3.37
C PHE A 62 14.41 -17.51 -3.83
N PRO A 63 15.05 -18.08 -4.86
CA PRO A 63 14.83 -19.47 -5.24
C PRO A 63 14.97 -20.42 -4.03
N GLY A 64 13.92 -21.20 -3.73
CA GLY A 64 13.88 -22.12 -2.58
C GLY A 64 13.60 -21.46 -1.22
N TYR A 65 13.52 -20.13 -1.15
CA TYR A 65 13.22 -19.39 0.07
C TYR A 65 12.50 -18.06 -0.25
N PRO A 66 11.23 -18.11 -0.71
CA PRO A 66 10.52 -16.92 -1.17
C PRO A 66 10.23 -15.96 -0.02
N ILE A 67 10.68 -14.71 -0.15
CA ILE A 67 10.47 -13.61 0.78
C ILE A 67 9.98 -12.40 -0.02
N TYR A 68 8.94 -11.72 0.45
CA TYR A 68 8.49 -10.50 -0.19
C TYR A 68 9.49 -9.38 0.14
N PRO A 69 10.06 -8.66 -0.85
CA PRO A 69 11.09 -7.66 -0.57
C PRO A 69 10.58 -6.56 0.35
N GLY A 70 11.38 -6.18 1.35
CA GLY A 70 11.02 -5.07 2.24
C GLY A 70 10.76 -3.76 1.47
N VAL A 71 11.49 -3.52 0.39
CA VAL A 71 11.28 -2.37 -0.50
C VAL A 71 9.91 -2.37 -1.19
N TYR A 72 9.32 -3.54 -1.45
CA TYR A 72 7.96 -3.62 -2.00
C TYR A 72 6.90 -3.30 -0.94
N ILE A 73 7.18 -3.54 0.33
CA ILE A 73 6.31 -3.09 1.43
C ILE A 73 6.31 -1.57 1.51
N ILE A 74 7.50 -0.95 1.41
CA ILE A 74 7.62 0.52 1.38
C ILE A 74 6.92 1.12 0.16
N GLU A 75 7.10 0.51 -1.01
CA GLU A 75 6.41 0.92 -2.23
C GLU A 75 4.88 0.79 -2.09
N GLY A 76 4.38 -0.29 -1.50
CA GLY A 76 2.96 -0.46 -1.20
C GLY A 76 2.39 0.61 -0.26
N LEU A 77 3.16 1.01 0.76
CA LEU A 77 2.83 2.15 1.64
C LEU A 77 2.80 3.47 0.86
N ALA A 78 3.78 3.70 -0.01
CA ALA A 78 3.85 4.91 -0.85
C ALA A 78 2.66 4.98 -1.83
N GLN A 79 2.31 3.87 -2.48
CA GLN A 79 1.14 3.78 -3.35
C GLN A 79 -0.16 3.99 -2.59
N THR A 80 -0.28 3.43 -1.38
CA THR A 80 -1.42 3.66 -0.50
C THR A 80 -1.57 5.15 -0.17
N ALA A 81 -0.48 5.85 0.14
CA ALA A 81 -0.49 7.31 0.28
C ALA A 81 -0.93 8.01 -1.02
N GLY A 82 -0.44 7.54 -2.17
CA GLY A 82 -0.84 8.03 -3.49
C GLY A 82 -2.34 7.93 -3.74
N VAL A 83 -3.00 6.85 -3.31
CA VAL A 83 -4.46 6.70 -3.43
C VAL A 83 -5.18 7.82 -2.68
N LEU A 84 -4.75 8.12 -1.46
CA LEU A 84 -5.33 9.19 -0.64
C LEU A 84 -5.09 10.58 -1.26
N LEU A 85 -3.88 10.83 -1.75
CA LEU A 85 -3.45 12.16 -2.18
C LEU A 85 -3.89 12.54 -3.60
N LEU A 86 -4.05 11.56 -4.50
CA LEU A 86 -4.34 11.79 -5.92
C LEU A 86 -5.81 11.69 -6.30
N GLU A 87 -6.70 11.28 -5.39
CA GLU A 87 -8.11 11.05 -5.70
C GLU A 87 -8.82 12.27 -6.33
N ASN A 88 -8.39 13.48 -5.97
CA ASN A 88 -8.94 14.75 -6.46
C ASN A 88 -7.97 15.57 -7.32
N VAL A 89 -6.87 14.96 -7.78
CA VAL A 89 -5.83 15.62 -8.60
C VAL A 89 -6.08 15.32 -10.08
N GLU A 90 -5.56 16.16 -10.98
CA GLU A 90 -5.69 15.94 -12.42
C GLU A 90 -5.19 14.55 -12.82
N ARG A 91 -5.97 13.89 -13.69
CA ARG A 91 -5.61 12.60 -14.27
C ARG A 91 -4.41 12.81 -15.20
N ASN A 92 -3.20 12.59 -14.69
CA ASN A 92 -1.92 12.31 -15.37
C ASN A 92 -0.69 12.66 -14.49
N SER A 93 -0.88 13.16 -13.26
CA SER A 93 0.24 13.42 -12.36
C SER A 93 0.91 12.11 -11.92
N ILE A 94 2.23 12.03 -12.09
CA ILE A 94 3.04 10.90 -11.66
C ILE A 94 3.63 11.26 -10.29
N PRO A 95 3.19 10.62 -9.19
CA PRO A 95 3.74 10.89 -7.88
C PRO A 95 5.19 10.37 -7.83
N ILE A 96 6.10 11.20 -7.33
CA ILE A 96 7.49 10.82 -7.12
C ILE A 96 7.75 10.66 -5.63
N PHE A 97 8.21 9.48 -5.24
CA PHE A 97 8.59 9.19 -3.87
C PHE A 97 10.03 9.64 -3.63
N ILE A 98 10.20 10.67 -2.78
CA ILE A 98 11.47 11.43 -2.67
C ILE A 98 12.38 10.98 -1.53
N GLY A 99 11.88 10.26 -0.54
CA GLY A 99 12.66 9.93 0.65
C GLY A 99 11.93 9.00 1.61
N ILE A 100 12.72 8.31 2.43
CA ILE A 100 12.25 7.39 3.46
C ILE A 100 13.08 7.66 4.70
N ASP A 101 12.41 7.91 5.82
CA ASP A 101 13.04 8.01 7.13
C ASP A 101 12.63 6.82 8.01
N GLU A 102 13.58 6.37 8.84
CA GLU A 102 13.36 5.42 9.93
C GLU A 102 12.71 4.06 9.59
N ALA A 103 12.76 3.61 8.34
CA ALA A 103 12.23 2.29 7.97
C ALA A 103 12.93 1.13 8.72
N ARG A 104 12.14 0.21 9.28
CA ARG A 104 12.61 -0.98 9.99
C ARG A 104 11.74 -2.20 9.66
N PHE A 105 12.36 -3.25 9.14
CA PHE A 105 11.68 -4.53 8.87
C PHE A 105 11.87 -5.46 10.06
N LYS A 106 10.77 -5.91 10.66
CA LYS A 106 10.79 -6.72 11.90
C LYS A 106 10.65 -8.22 11.64
N LYS A 107 9.90 -8.59 10.61
CA LYS A 107 9.65 -9.97 10.22
C LYS A 107 9.59 -10.04 8.70
N GLU A 108 10.03 -11.17 8.17
CA GLU A 108 9.83 -11.52 6.77
C GLU A 108 8.35 -11.69 6.45
N VAL A 109 7.99 -11.33 5.22
CA VAL A 109 6.67 -11.54 4.64
C VAL A 109 6.80 -12.66 3.63
N ARG A 110 5.91 -13.65 3.72
CA ARG A 110 5.94 -14.87 2.91
C ARG A 110 4.78 -14.87 1.90
N PRO A 111 4.83 -15.74 0.88
CA PRO A 111 3.65 -16.01 0.07
C PRO A 111 2.41 -16.31 0.92
N ASN A 112 1.25 -15.92 0.41
CA ASN A 112 -0.07 -16.05 1.02
C ASN A 112 -0.27 -15.24 2.32
N CYS A 113 0.62 -14.27 2.60
CA CYS A 113 0.41 -13.29 3.66
C CYS A 113 -0.50 -12.15 3.20
N GLU A 114 -1.30 -11.62 4.12
CA GLU A 114 -1.99 -10.35 3.94
C GLU A 114 -1.18 -9.24 4.62
N LEU A 115 -0.87 -8.19 3.86
CA LEU A 115 -0.28 -6.97 4.37
C LEU A 115 -1.36 -5.92 4.54
N ILE A 116 -1.41 -5.31 5.72
CA ILE A 116 -2.22 -4.13 6.00
C ILE A 116 -1.28 -2.92 5.98
N TYR A 117 -1.60 -1.96 5.12
CA TYR A 117 -0.93 -0.68 5.02
C TYR A 117 -1.75 0.37 5.75
N GLU A 118 -1.16 0.98 6.77
CA GLU A 118 -1.76 2.09 7.49
C GLU A 118 -0.92 3.34 7.25
N VAL A 119 -1.52 4.34 6.61
CA VAL A 119 -0.85 5.57 6.25
C VAL A 119 -1.61 6.75 6.86
N ARG A 120 -0.85 7.70 7.40
CA ARG A 120 -1.34 8.99 7.90
C ARG A 120 -0.52 10.13 7.30
N VAL A 121 -1.20 11.19 6.92
CA VAL A 121 -0.56 12.45 6.53
C VAL A 121 -0.16 13.19 7.80
N LEU A 122 1.14 13.42 7.98
CA LEU A 122 1.67 14.13 9.15
C LEU A 122 1.77 15.64 8.90
N ASP A 123 2.17 16.01 7.68
CA ASP A 123 2.32 17.40 7.25
C ASP A 123 2.12 17.49 5.73
N LYS A 124 1.63 18.63 5.24
CA LYS A 124 1.41 18.89 3.82
C LYS A 124 2.09 20.20 3.43
N LYS A 125 3.17 20.09 2.66
CA LYS A 125 3.93 21.24 2.15
C LYS A 125 3.57 21.50 0.69
N GLY A 126 2.75 22.53 0.47
CA GLY A 126 2.35 22.96 -0.86
C GLY A 126 1.15 22.20 -1.44
N PRO A 127 0.69 22.59 -2.64
CA PRO A 127 -0.37 21.89 -3.35
C PRO A 127 0.14 20.53 -3.85
N ILE A 128 -0.77 19.55 -3.92
CA ILE A 128 -0.53 18.30 -4.65
C ILE A 128 -0.86 18.63 -6.10
N VAL A 129 0.17 18.63 -6.96
CA VAL A 129 0.08 18.94 -8.39
C VAL A 129 0.07 17.67 -9.23
#